data_AF-A0A3M0XNW4-F1
#
_entry.id   AF-A0A3M0XNW4-F1
#
_cell.length_a   1.000
_cell.length_b   1.000
_cell.length_c   1.000
_cell.angle_alpha   90.00
_cell.angle_beta   90.00
_cell.angle_gamma   90.00
#
_symmetry.space_group_name_H-M   'P 1'
#
loop_
_entity.id
_entity.type
_entity.pdbx_description
1 polymer ?
#
loop_
_entity_poly.entity_id
_entity_poly.type
_entity_poly.pdbx_seq_one_letter_code
_entity_poly.pdbx_strand_id
1 'polypeptide(L)'
;MAKAEGVKYERMEGLDKDFFWCETLKAKLSVETCAANHRRACAEGDAWDSVCAIACRRCHLGALHADDKPYEGVPSRFVVSTVCPRCGARGRRLIRNSICISCYNREREALIGRNARGNKPVKAKRPHGVRLYVVEDGSARIVSLNNAASMVEAAVTMLRNSKHRVSFAWTPSGGSIELGDN
;
A
#
# COMPACT_ATOMS: atom_id res chain seq x y z
N MET A 1 22.36 -8.29 13.86
CA MET A 1 21.62 -7.92 12.64
C MET A 1 22.15 -8.76 11.50
N ALA A 2 21.28 -9.51 10.84
CA ALA A 2 21.68 -10.42 9.77
C ALA A 2 22.09 -9.65 8.50
N LYS A 3 23.17 -10.09 7.84
CA LYS A 3 23.48 -9.70 6.47
C LYS A 3 22.52 -10.45 5.54
N ALA A 4 21.90 -9.75 4.61
CA ALA A 4 21.00 -10.36 3.65
C ALA A 4 21.80 -11.03 2.52
N GLU A 5 21.37 -12.21 2.09
CA GLU A 5 21.95 -12.90 0.95
C GLU A 5 21.74 -12.09 -0.34
N GLY A 6 22.74 -12.08 -1.22
CA GLY A 6 22.69 -11.35 -2.51
C GLY A 6 22.97 -9.84 -2.45
N VAL A 7 23.24 -9.28 -1.27
CA VAL A 7 23.65 -7.86 -1.12
C VAL A 7 25.17 -7.76 -0.94
N LYS A 8 25.80 -6.86 -1.70
CA LYS A 8 27.24 -6.56 -1.56
C LYS A 8 27.45 -5.60 -0.39
N TYR A 9 28.30 -6.00 0.55
CA TYR A 9 28.69 -5.20 1.70
C TYR A 9 30.16 -4.79 1.60
N GLU A 10 30.43 -3.53 1.91
CA GLU A 10 31.76 -2.95 1.93
C GLU A 10 32.02 -2.36 3.32
N ARG A 11 33.22 -2.57 3.86
CA ARG A 11 33.69 -1.89 5.06
C ARG A 11 34.53 -0.69 4.63
N MET A 12 34.19 0.50 5.13
CA MET A 12 34.94 1.71 4.86
C MET A 12 36.06 1.88 5.90
N GLU A 13 37.23 2.31 5.44
CA GLU A 13 38.39 2.52 6.30
C GLU A 13 38.09 3.55 7.40
N GLY A 14 38.37 3.19 8.65
CA GLY A 14 38.07 4.03 9.83
C GLY A 14 36.65 3.92 10.38
N LEU A 15 35.78 3.06 9.82
CA LEU A 15 34.43 2.81 10.34
C LEU A 15 34.22 1.33 10.63
N ASP A 16 33.83 1.00 11.86
CA ASP A 16 33.54 -0.38 12.29
C ASP A 16 32.15 -0.87 11.88
N LYS A 17 31.66 -0.42 10.71
CA LYS A 17 30.33 -0.76 10.21
C LYS A 17 30.39 -1.23 8.77
N ASP A 18 29.51 -2.17 8.45
CA ASP A 18 29.30 -2.63 7.09
C ASP A 18 28.28 -1.73 6.38
N PHE A 19 28.63 -1.30 5.17
CA PHE A 19 27.80 -0.46 4.31
C PHE A 19 27.39 -1.19 3.05
N PHE A 20 26.23 -0.84 2.52
CA PHE A 20 25.73 -1.35 1.23
C PHE A 20 25.04 -0.23 0.46
N TRP A 21 24.90 -0.42 -0.86
CA TRP A 21 24.15 0.50 -1.71
C TRP A 21 22.65 0.16 -1.69
N CYS A 22 21.82 1.11 -1.26
CA CYS A 22 20.37 0.96 -1.24
C CYS A 22 19.74 1.58 -2.50
N GLU A 23 19.19 0.75 -3.38
CA GLU A 23 18.51 1.20 -4.62
C GLU A 23 17.25 2.05 -4.35
N THR A 24 16.58 1.81 -3.22
CA THR A 24 15.33 2.52 -2.89
C THR A 24 15.60 3.98 -2.50
N LEU A 25 16.66 4.22 -1.72
CA LEU A 25 17.04 5.55 -1.26
C LEU A 25 18.17 6.17 -2.10
N LYS A 26 18.77 5.40 -3.02
CA LYS A 26 19.93 5.77 -3.83
C LYS A 26 21.10 6.30 -3.00
N ALA A 27 21.41 5.60 -1.91
CA ALA A 27 22.41 6.00 -0.93
C ALA A 27 23.18 4.80 -0.37
N LYS A 28 24.43 5.02 0.06
CA LYS A 28 25.18 4.05 0.87
C LYS A 28 24.69 4.12 2.33
N LEU A 29 24.26 2.99 2.87
CA LEU A 29 23.68 2.90 4.22
C LEU A 29 24.33 1.76 5.00
N SER A 30 24.41 1.90 6.32
CA SER A 30 24.74 0.79 7.20
C SER A 30 23.53 -0.12 7.44
N VAL A 31 23.77 -1.38 7.79
CA VAL A 31 22.72 -2.35 8.17
C VAL A 31 21.83 -1.80 9.29
N GLU A 32 22.45 -1.19 10.31
CA GLU A 32 21.76 -0.55 11.44
C GLU A 32 20.84 0.58 11.00
N THR A 33 21.29 1.43 10.08
CA THR A 33 20.50 2.56 9.57
C THR A 33 19.32 2.06 8.74
N CYS A 34 19.52 1.02 7.94
CA CYS A 34 18.45 0.39 7.16
C CYS A 34 17.36 -0.20 8.07
N ALA A 35 17.77 -0.96 9.10
CA ALA A 35 16.87 -1.51 10.10
C ALA A 35 16.10 -0.41 10.86
N ALA A 36 16.78 0.66 11.28
CA ALA A 36 16.15 1.79 11.96
C ALA A 36 15.14 2.52 11.07
N ASN A 37 15.47 2.74 9.79
CA ASN A 37 14.55 3.35 8.83
C ASN A 37 13.33 2.47 8.57
N HIS A 38 13.49 1.14 8.47
CA HIS A 38 12.36 0.21 8.36
C HIS A 38 11.42 0.31 9.57
N ARG A 39 11.97 0.25 10.79
CA ARG A 39 11.17 0.35 12.03
C ARG A 39 10.44 1.68 12.13
N ARG A 40 11.10 2.80 11.80
CA ARG A 40 10.46 4.15 11.75
C ARG A 40 9.32 4.20 10.72
N ALA A 41 9.51 3.57 9.57
CA ALA A 41 8.51 3.53 8.52
C ALA A 41 7.29 2.68 8.90
N CYS A 42 7.50 1.63 9.69
CA CYS A 42 6.48 0.70 10.17
C CYS A 42 5.80 1.14 11.47
N ALA A 43 6.43 2.04 12.25
CA ALA A 43 5.82 2.62 13.44
C ALA A 43 4.52 3.34 13.09
N GLU A 44 3.44 3.02 13.80
CA GLU A 44 2.14 3.66 13.65
C GLU A 44 2.19 5.07 14.25
N GLY A 45 2.02 6.09 13.41
CA GLY A 45 1.97 7.49 13.85
C GLY A 45 2.24 8.49 12.71
N ASP A 46 1.61 9.65 12.80
CA ASP A 46 1.74 10.77 11.84
C ASP A 46 3.00 11.62 12.08
N ALA A 47 3.99 11.08 12.79
CA ALA A 47 5.24 11.79 13.04
C ALA A 47 5.98 12.02 11.70
N TRP A 48 6.53 13.23 11.53
CA TRP A 48 7.35 13.61 10.36
C TRP A 48 8.41 12.54 10.02
N ASP A 49 8.97 11.89 11.04
CA ASP A 49 9.95 10.81 10.92
C ASP A 49 9.45 9.59 10.14
N SER A 50 8.15 9.26 10.22
CA SER A 50 7.54 8.16 9.45
C SER A 50 7.39 8.51 7.97
N VAL A 51 7.19 9.80 7.64
CA VAL A 51 7.05 10.29 6.27
C VAL A 51 8.39 10.21 5.53
N CYS A 52 9.48 10.63 6.17
CA CYS A 52 10.82 10.56 5.59
C CYS A 52 11.27 9.11 5.30
N ALA A 53 10.78 8.15 6.09
CA ALA A 53 11.09 6.73 5.92
C ALA A 53 10.05 5.96 5.09
N ILE A 54 9.05 6.62 4.48
CA ILE A 54 7.91 5.92 3.85
C ILE A 54 8.31 4.96 2.73
N ALA A 55 9.41 5.24 2.03
CA ALA A 55 9.97 4.36 1.00
C ALA A 55 10.50 3.04 1.59
N CYS A 56 10.87 3.02 2.87
CA CYS A 56 11.30 1.84 3.60
C CYS A 56 10.11 1.03 4.16
N ARG A 57 8.88 1.55 4.09
CA ARG A 57 7.68 0.85 4.57
C ARG A 57 7.43 -0.38 3.70
N ARG A 58 7.38 -1.58 4.31
CA ARG A 58 7.25 -2.88 3.61
C ARG A 58 8.44 -3.23 2.69
N CYS A 59 9.62 -2.67 2.94
CA CYS A 59 10.84 -3.03 2.23
C CYS A 59 11.33 -4.41 2.70
N HIS A 60 11.46 -5.37 1.76
CA HIS A 60 11.94 -6.73 2.06
C HIS A 60 13.31 -6.72 2.73
N LEU A 61 14.28 -5.99 2.15
CA LEU A 61 15.63 -5.88 2.71
C LEU A 61 15.64 -5.23 4.09
N GLY A 62 14.84 -4.18 4.29
CA GLY A 62 14.72 -3.49 5.57
C GLY A 62 14.15 -4.39 6.67
N ALA A 63 13.19 -5.26 6.34
CA ALA A 63 12.66 -6.25 7.27
C ALA A 63 13.73 -7.28 7.66
N LEU A 64 14.48 -7.81 6.69
CA LEU A 64 15.60 -8.73 6.97
C LEU A 64 16.66 -8.10 7.89
N HIS A 65 17.06 -6.85 7.65
CA HIS A 65 18.03 -6.16 8.51
C HIS A 65 17.47 -5.83 9.90
N ALA A 66 16.16 -5.64 10.02
CA ALA A 66 15.48 -5.39 11.28
C ALA A 66 15.19 -6.66 12.10
N ASP A 67 15.49 -7.84 11.56
CA ASP A 67 15.07 -9.16 12.06
C ASP A 67 13.52 -9.28 12.17
N ASP A 68 12.80 -8.54 11.31
CA ASP A 68 11.35 -8.58 11.17
C ASP A 68 10.94 -9.56 10.06
N LYS A 69 9.69 -10.05 10.12
CA LYS A 69 9.13 -10.88 9.04
C LYS A 69 9.05 -10.07 7.73
N PRO A 70 9.69 -10.52 6.64
CA PRO A 70 9.63 -9.82 5.37
C PRO A 70 8.20 -9.78 4.85
N TYR A 71 7.83 -8.67 4.23
CA TYR A 71 6.56 -8.56 3.52
C TYR A 71 6.57 -9.50 2.31
N GLU A 72 5.66 -10.48 2.30
CA GLU A 72 5.54 -11.49 1.24
C GLU A 72 4.63 -11.06 0.08
N GLY A 73 4.01 -9.88 0.18
CA GLY A 73 3.18 -9.34 -0.90
C GLY A 73 4.02 -8.72 -2.03
N VAL A 74 3.39 -8.53 -3.19
CA VAL A 74 4.03 -7.83 -4.30
C VAL A 74 4.26 -6.37 -3.91
N PRO A 75 5.50 -5.85 -3.90
CA PRO A 75 5.78 -4.45 -3.61
C PRO A 75 5.30 -3.58 -4.77
N SER A 76 4.01 -3.30 -4.82
CA SER A 76 3.44 -2.42 -5.83
C SER A 76 3.67 -0.97 -5.43
N ARG A 77 4.26 -0.18 -6.33
CA ARG A 77 4.36 1.28 -6.14
C ARG A 77 2.99 1.91 -5.87
N PHE A 78 1.89 1.30 -6.30
CA PHE A 78 0.55 1.79 -6.01
C PHE A 78 0.18 1.71 -4.52
N VAL A 79 0.69 0.70 -3.80
CA VAL A 79 0.46 0.51 -2.36
C VAL A 79 1.07 1.65 -1.55
N VAL A 80 2.27 2.08 -1.92
CA VAL A 80 2.99 3.18 -1.24
C VAL A 80 2.75 4.55 -1.89
N SER A 81 2.10 4.60 -3.06
CA SER A 81 1.79 5.88 -3.72
C SER A 81 0.59 6.59 -3.11
N THR A 82 0.61 7.92 -3.20
CA THR A 82 -0.55 8.77 -2.90
C THR A 82 -1.48 8.98 -4.11
N VAL A 83 -1.43 8.08 -5.10
CA VAL A 83 -2.29 8.12 -6.29
C VAL A 83 -3.69 7.69 -5.90
N CYS A 84 -4.70 8.52 -6.17
CA CYS A 84 -6.09 8.15 -5.97
C CYS A 84 -6.51 7.10 -7.02
N PRO A 85 -6.98 5.91 -6.64
CA PRO A 85 -7.38 4.89 -7.60
C PRO A 85 -8.73 5.21 -8.26
N ARG A 86 -9.50 6.16 -7.71
CA ARG A 86 -10.78 6.61 -8.28
C ARG A 86 -10.60 7.61 -9.43
N CYS A 87 -9.61 8.51 -9.35
CA CYS A 87 -9.41 9.57 -10.35
C CYS A 87 -8.01 9.60 -10.97
N GLY A 88 -7.08 8.74 -10.54
CA GLY A 88 -5.70 8.70 -11.01
C GLY A 88 -4.81 9.86 -10.54
N ALA A 89 -5.37 10.90 -9.91
CA ALA A 89 -4.59 12.06 -9.47
C ALA A 89 -3.68 11.71 -8.29
N ARG A 90 -2.43 12.21 -8.30
CA ARG A 90 -1.56 12.22 -7.12
C ARG A 90 -2.09 13.23 -6.10
N GLY A 91 -2.42 12.76 -4.90
CA GLY A 91 -2.77 13.61 -3.76
C GLY A 91 -1.57 13.84 -2.84
N ARG A 92 -1.65 14.85 -1.98
CA ARG A 92 -0.74 14.97 -0.82
C ARG A 92 -1.02 13.91 0.25
N ARG A 93 -2.31 13.58 0.42
CA ARG A 93 -2.78 12.53 1.34
C ARG A 93 -3.96 11.77 0.74
N LEU A 94 -4.14 10.55 1.22
CA LEU A 94 -5.30 9.71 0.92
C LEU A 94 -6.16 9.58 2.19
N ILE A 95 -7.47 9.71 2.03
CA ILE A 95 -8.46 9.47 3.07
C ILE A 95 -8.72 7.97 3.13
N ARG A 96 -8.71 7.38 4.34
CA ARG A 96 -8.88 5.94 4.58
C ARG A 96 -7.89 5.07 3.79
N ASN A 97 -6.69 5.60 3.53
CA ASN A 97 -5.68 4.97 2.68
C ASN A 97 -6.20 4.53 1.30
N SER A 98 -7.22 5.23 0.78
CA SER A 98 -7.95 4.80 -0.41
C SER A 98 -8.04 5.94 -1.43
N ILE A 99 -8.83 6.98 -1.15
CA ILE A 99 -9.18 8.04 -2.13
C ILE A 99 -8.62 9.41 -1.74
N CYS A 100 -8.41 10.30 -2.71
CA CYS A 100 -8.00 11.68 -2.40
C CYS A 100 -9.15 12.50 -1.78
N ILE A 101 -8.81 13.64 -1.17
CA ILE A 101 -9.78 14.55 -0.55
C ILE A 101 -10.88 15.01 -1.52
N SER A 102 -10.56 15.25 -2.78
CA SER A 102 -11.54 15.68 -3.79
C SER A 102 -12.56 14.58 -4.11
N CYS A 103 -12.10 13.33 -4.21
CA CYS A 103 -12.97 12.17 -4.43
C CYS A 103 -13.83 11.86 -3.20
N TYR A 104 -13.26 12.03 -2.01
CA TYR A 104 -13.99 11.91 -0.74
C TYR A 104 -15.10 12.97 -0.63
N ASN A 105 -14.81 14.23 -0.95
CA ASN A 105 -15.81 15.28 -0.93
C ASN A 105 -16.93 15.02 -1.94
N ARG A 106 -16.59 14.62 -3.18
CA ARG A 106 -17.60 14.29 -4.20
C ARG A 106 -18.48 13.09 -3.80
N GLU A 107 -17.90 12.10 -3.13
CA GLU A 107 -18.68 10.99 -2.54
C GLU A 107 -19.66 11.51 -1.51
N ARG A 108 -19.19 12.32 -0.56
CA ARG A 108 -20.05 12.93 0.45
C ARG A 108 -21.17 13.76 -0.18
N GLU A 109 -20.86 14.57 -1.19
CA GLU A 109 -21.85 15.36 -1.93
C GLU A 109 -22.89 14.45 -2.62
N ALA A 110 -22.46 13.36 -3.26
CA ALA A 110 -23.36 12.40 -3.90
C ALA A 110 -24.27 11.67 -2.89
N LEU A 111 -23.75 11.36 -1.70
CA LEU A 111 -24.50 10.71 -0.63
C LEU A 111 -25.53 11.66 0.02
N ILE A 112 -25.15 12.91 0.25
CA ILE A 112 -26.02 13.96 0.84
C ILE A 112 -26.97 14.55 -0.23
N GLY A 113 -26.63 14.42 -1.51
CA GLY A 113 -27.39 15.01 -2.62
C GLY A 113 -27.21 16.52 -2.76
N ARG A 114 -26.26 17.14 -2.05
CA ARG A 114 -25.98 18.58 -2.09
C ARG A 114 -24.48 18.83 -2.13
N ASN A 115 -24.06 19.78 -2.98
CA ASN A 115 -22.69 20.26 -3.04
C ASN A 115 -22.41 21.30 -1.94
N ALA A 116 -21.15 21.74 -1.83
CA ALA A 116 -20.77 22.77 -0.86
C ALA A 116 -21.52 24.11 -0.99
N ARG A 117 -22.18 24.37 -2.14
CA ARG A 117 -23.01 25.56 -2.39
C ARG A 117 -24.52 25.30 -2.22
N GLY A 118 -24.90 24.12 -1.75
CA GLY A 118 -26.31 23.73 -1.55
C GLY A 118 -27.02 23.18 -2.79
N ASN A 119 -26.38 23.15 -3.96
CA ASN A 119 -26.99 22.70 -5.22
C ASN A 119 -26.83 21.19 -5.42
N LYS A 120 -27.69 20.59 -6.26
CA LYS A 120 -27.58 19.17 -6.63
C LYS A 120 -26.23 18.89 -7.33
N PRO A 121 -25.45 17.88 -6.90
CA PRO A 121 -24.16 17.59 -7.50
C PRO A 121 -24.34 16.94 -8.88
N VAL A 122 -23.91 17.64 -9.94
CA VAL A 122 -24.04 17.17 -11.34
C VAL A 122 -22.92 16.21 -11.73
N LYS A 123 -21.70 16.42 -11.22
CA LYS A 123 -20.48 15.70 -11.65
C LYS A 123 -20.06 14.58 -10.68
N ALA A 124 -20.79 14.36 -9.60
CA ALA A 124 -20.45 13.35 -8.62
C ALA A 124 -21.10 12.03 -9.02
N LYS A 125 -20.31 11.06 -9.51
CA LYS A 125 -20.79 9.68 -9.66
C LYS A 125 -21.04 9.12 -8.27
N ARG A 126 -22.24 8.56 -8.06
CA ARG A 126 -22.58 7.88 -6.81
C ARG A 126 -21.76 6.59 -6.72
N PRO A 127 -20.92 6.41 -5.69
CA PRO A 127 -20.27 5.13 -5.48
C PRO A 127 -21.32 4.06 -5.15
N HIS A 128 -20.98 2.81 -5.41
CA HIS A 128 -21.86 1.66 -5.24
C HIS A 128 -21.13 0.50 -4.55
N GLY A 129 -21.90 -0.50 -4.15
CA GLY A 129 -21.36 -1.74 -3.61
C GLY A 129 -20.58 -2.52 -4.66
N VAL A 130 -19.31 -2.78 -4.40
CA VAL A 130 -18.44 -3.64 -5.22
C VAL A 130 -18.06 -4.87 -4.42
N ARG A 131 -18.15 -6.04 -5.05
CA ARG A 131 -17.68 -7.32 -4.49
C ARG A 131 -16.42 -7.77 -5.22
N LEU A 132 -15.42 -8.20 -4.46
CA LEU A 132 -14.15 -8.72 -4.97
C LEU A 132 -13.90 -10.11 -4.40
N TYR A 133 -13.42 -11.02 -5.23
CA TYR A 133 -12.84 -12.27 -4.76
C TYR A 133 -11.37 -12.03 -4.46
N VAL A 134 -10.98 -12.28 -3.22
CA VAL A 134 -9.65 -12.01 -2.69
C VAL A 134 -9.09 -13.30 -2.13
N VAL A 135 -7.87 -13.65 -2.53
CA VAL A 135 -7.08 -14.70 -1.90
C VAL A 135 -6.00 -14.02 -1.09
N GLU A 136 -6.01 -14.25 0.23
CA GLU A 136 -5.06 -13.70 1.19
C GLU A 136 -4.43 -14.86 1.95
N ASP A 137 -3.11 -15.04 1.82
CA ASP A 137 -2.36 -16.17 2.41
C ASP A 137 -3.02 -17.55 2.18
N GLY A 138 -3.45 -17.80 0.94
CA GLY A 138 -4.09 -19.07 0.53
C GLY A 138 -5.57 -19.18 0.86
N SER A 139 -6.13 -18.28 1.68
CA SER A 139 -7.56 -18.28 2.01
C SER A 139 -8.36 -17.38 1.09
N ALA A 140 -9.33 -17.96 0.37
CA ALA A 140 -10.25 -17.22 -0.49
C ALA A 140 -11.43 -16.64 0.28
N ARG A 141 -11.74 -15.36 0.06
CA ARG A 141 -12.91 -14.69 0.63
C ARG A 141 -13.48 -13.63 -0.30
N ILE A 142 -14.77 -13.34 -0.13
CA ILE A 142 -15.44 -12.24 -0.84
C ILE A 142 -15.37 -10.99 0.03
N VAL A 143 -14.84 -9.90 -0.52
CA VAL A 143 -14.83 -8.59 0.12
C VAL A 143 -15.86 -7.69 -0.51
N SER A 144 -16.76 -7.15 0.32
CA SER A 144 -17.77 -6.17 -0.09
C SER A 144 -17.33 -4.77 0.35
N LEU A 145 -17.17 -3.87 -0.61
CA LEU A 145 -16.93 -2.45 -0.36
C LEU A 145 -18.17 -1.65 -0.75
N ASN A 146 -18.81 -1.02 0.23
CA ASN A 146 -20.10 -0.34 0.03
C ASN A 146 -20.01 0.94 -0.81
N ASN A 147 -18.83 1.59 -0.82
CA ASN A 147 -18.63 2.89 -1.45
C ASN A 147 -17.38 2.89 -2.34
N ALA A 148 -17.40 2.11 -3.41
CA ALA A 148 -16.38 2.17 -4.45
C ALA A 148 -16.98 2.67 -5.78
N ALA A 149 -16.21 3.40 -6.57
CA ALA A 149 -16.64 3.83 -7.91
C ALA A 149 -16.32 2.79 -8.98
N SER A 150 -15.40 1.85 -8.70
CA SER A 150 -14.99 0.78 -9.62
C SER A 150 -14.32 -0.39 -8.89
N MET A 151 -14.17 -1.52 -9.60
CA MET A 151 -13.35 -2.66 -9.15
C MET A 151 -11.87 -2.30 -8.93
N VAL A 152 -11.32 -1.41 -9.76
CA VAL A 152 -9.92 -0.98 -9.64
C VAL A 152 -9.70 -0.23 -8.31
N GLU A 153 -10.62 0.68 -7.97
CA GLU A 153 -10.59 1.34 -6.67
C GLU A 153 -10.67 0.37 -5.51
N ALA A 154 -11.59 -0.59 -5.61
CA ALA A 154 -11.78 -1.62 -4.61
C ALA A 154 -10.51 -2.46 -4.42
N ALA A 155 -9.88 -2.90 -5.51
CA ALA A 155 -8.67 -3.72 -5.49
C ALA A 155 -7.47 -2.96 -4.91
N VAL A 156 -7.26 -1.69 -5.32
CA VAL A 156 -6.15 -0.88 -4.78
C VAL A 156 -6.37 -0.57 -3.29
N THR A 157 -7.62 -0.34 -2.87
CA THR A 157 -7.95 -0.16 -1.46
C THR A 157 -7.62 -1.41 -0.64
N MET A 158 -7.92 -2.60 -1.18
CA MET A 158 -7.55 -3.86 -0.54
C MET A 158 -6.04 -4.06 -0.44
N LEU A 159 -5.31 -3.84 -1.54
CA LEU A 159 -3.84 -3.92 -1.54
C LEU A 159 -3.19 -3.00 -0.52
N ARG A 160 -3.73 -1.79 -0.35
CA ARG A 160 -3.21 -0.80 0.58
C ARG A 160 -3.43 -1.16 2.04
N ASN A 161 -4.56 -1.78 2.35
CA ASN A 161 -4.95 -2.10 3.72
C ASN A 161 -4.54 -3.51 4.16
N SER A 162 -4.25 -4.42 3.24
CA SER A 162 -3.72 -5.74 3.60
C SER A 162 -2.26 -5.66 4.05
N LYS A 163 -1.92 -6.52 5.01
CA LYS A 163 -0.57 -6.79 5.51
C LYS A 163 0.06 -8.03 4.85
N HIS A 164 -0.72 -8.77 4.08
CA HIS A 164 -0.42 -10.10 3.56
C HIS A 164 -0.33 -10.10 2.04
N ARG A 165 0.05 -11.24 1.44
CA ARG A 165 0.04 -11.36 -0.02
C ARG A 165 -1.41 -11.46 -0.48
N VAL A 166 -1.81 -10.51 -1.33
CA VAL A 166 -3.17 -10.44 -1.87
C VAL A 166 -3.16 -10.72 -3.36
N SER A 167 -3.96 -11.69 -3.77
CA SER A 167 -4.31 -11.94 -5.16
C SER A 167 -5.79 -11.67 -5.37
N PHE A 168 -6.13 -11.14 -6.55
CA PHE A 168 -7.52 -10.94 -6.95
C PHE A 168 -7.89 -11.99 -7.96
N ALA A 169 -9.06 -12.59 -7.77
CA ALA A 169 -9.66 -13.47 -8.75
C ALA A 169 -10.86 -12.76 -9.39
N TRP A 170 -11.12 -13.08 -10.64
CA TRP A 170 -12.33 -12.65 -11.34
C TRP A 170 -13.05 -13.88 -11.85
N THR A 171 -14.31 -14.01 -11.50
CA THR A 171 -15.18 -15.02 -12.09
C THR A 171 -15.61 -14.50 -13.46
N PRO A 172 -15.27 -15.15 -14.59
CA PRO A 172 -16.08 -14.99 -15.79
C PRO A 172 -17.52 -15.34 -15.44
N SER A 173 -18.47 -14.57 -15.97
CA SER A 173 -19.90 -14.65 -15.66
C SER A 173 -20.36 -16.11 -15.54
N GLY A 174 -20.52 -16.61 -14.31
CA GLY A 174 -21.01 -17.97 -14.01
C GLY A 174 -19.99 -19.06 -13.71
N GLY A 175 -18.68 -18.80 -13.69
CA GLY A 175 -17.67 -19.82 -13.36
C GLY A 175 -17.34 -19.92 -11.88
N SER A 176 -17.39 -21.13 -11.31
CA SER A 176 -16.75 -21.46 -10.04
C SER A 176 -15.22 -21.45 -10.19
N ILE A 177 -14.51 -20.86 -9.23
CA ILE A 177 -13.05 -20.88 -9.20
C ILE A 177 -12.65 -22.01 -8.28
N GLU A 178 -12.24 -23.15 -8.84
CA GLU A 178 -11.53 -24.18 -8.08
C GLU A 178 -10.08 -23.73 -7.95
N LEU A 179 -9.70 -23.36 -6.73
CA LEU A 179 -8.31 -23.06 -6.40
C LEU A 179 -7.70 -24.40 -5.95
N GLY A 180 -6.79 -24.95 -6.77
CA GLY A 180 -6.02 -26.12 -6.39
C GLY A 180 -5.18 -25.83 -5.15
N ASP A 181 -5.27 -26.72 -4.17
CA ASP A 181 -4.41 -26.72 -2.99
C ASP A 181 -2.95 -26.85 -3.44
N ASN A 182 -2.09 -25.96 -2.95
CA ASN A 182 -0.66 -25.95 -3.23
C ASN A 182 0.11 -26.13 -1.94
#